data_AF-A0A8T6V3V0-F1
#
_entry.id   AF-A0A8T6V3V0-F1
#
_cell.length_a   1.000
_cell.length_b   1.000
_cell.length_c   1.000
_cell.angle_alpha   90.00
_cell.angle_beta   90.00
_cell.angle_gamma   90.00
#
_symmetry.space_group_name_H-M   'P 1'
#
loop_
_entity.id
_entity.type
_entity.pdbx_description
1 polymer ?
#
loop_
_entity_poly.entity_id
_entity_poly.type
_entity_poly.pdbx_seq_one_letter_code
_entity_poly.pdbx_strand_id
1 'polypeptide(L)' 'NVWQYFAILTNLKTTGVKGDERAYGYTVAVRVVESLDGMTASFSKAPWPLIERISNRII' A
#
# COMPACT_ATOMS: atom_id res chain seq x y z
N ASN A 1 16.92 7.35 -0.31
CA ASN A 1 17.12 6.10 -1.09
C ASN A 1 16.16 5.06 -0.59
N VAL A 2 15.25 4.58 -1.45
CA VAL A 2 14.33 3.50 -1.05
C VAL A 2 15.12 2.21 -0.90
N TRP A 3 15.00 1.58 0.26
CA TRP A 3 15.66 0.32 0.58
C TRP A 3 14.77 -0.87 0.20
N GLN A 4 13.49 -0.82 0.61
CA GLN A 4 12.52 -1.87 0.35
C GLN A 4 11.15 -1.28 0.04
N TYR A 5 10.45 -1.92 -0.89
CA TYR A 5 9.07 -1.64 -1.23
C TYR A 5 8.34 -2.95 -1.54
N PHE A 6 7.16 -3.16 -0.94
CA PHE A 6 6.33 -4.33 -1.22
C PHE A 6 4.88 -4.14 -0.75
N ALA A 7 4.00 -4.99 -1.27
CA ALA A 7 2.61 -5.08 -0.86
C ALA A 7 2.42 -6.24 0.15
N ILE A 8 1.56 -6.02 1.14
CA ILE A 8 1.17 -7.00 2.13
C ILE A 8 -0.34 -7.19 1.99
N LEU A 9 -0.77 -8.40 1.65
CA LEU A 9 -2.17 -8.77 1.76
C LEU A 9 -2.48 -9.03 3.24
N THR A 10 -3.23 -8.13 3.86
CA THR A 10 -3.61 -8.29 5.27
C THR A 10 -4.77 -9.28 5.39
N ASN A 11 -4.98 -9.85 6.58
CA ASN A 11 -6.17 -10.65 6.87
C ASN A 11 -7.39 -9.78 7.28
N LEU A 12 -7.36 -8.47 6.97
CA LEU A 12 -8.49 -7.57 7.19
C LEU A 12 -9.38 -7.53 5.95
N LYS A 13 -10.70 -7.55 6.17
CA LYS A 13 -11.69 -7.29 5.12
C LYS A 13 -12.32 -5.92 5.30
N THR A 14 -12.49 -5.19 4.21
CA THR A 14 -13.15 -3.88 4.16
C THR A 14 -14.25 -3.86 3.11
N THR A 15 -15.22 -2.97 3.29
CA THR A 15 -16.30 -2.76 2.33
C THR A 15 -15.83 -1.92 1.15
N GLY A 16 -16.22 -2.33 -0.05
CA GLY A 16 -16.15 -1.56 -1.28
C GLY A 16 -17.48 -1.65 -2.05
N VAL A 17 -17.49 -1.09 -3.25
CA VAL A 17 -18.64 -1.15 -4.16
C VAL A 17 -18.20 -1.86 -5.43
N LYS A 18 -18.95 -2.87 -5.87
CA LYS A 18 -18.72 -3.55 -7.14
C LYS A 18 -20.06 -3.66 -7.87
N GLY A 19 -20.19 -2.98 -9.01
CA GLY A 19 -21.52 -2.71 -9.58
C GLY A 19 -22.30 -1.77 -8.66
N ASP A 20 -23.54 -2.12 -8.34
CA ASP A 20 -24.40 -1.36 -7.42
C ASP A 20 -24.54 -2.04 -6.03
N GLU A 21 -23.69 -3.02 -5.75
CA GLU A 21 -23.74 -3.81 -4.52
C GLU A 21 -22.51 -3.61 -3.62
N ARG A 22 -22.72 -3.83 -2.33
CA ARG A 22 -21.65 -3.85 -1.33
C ARG A 22 -20.81 -5.12 -1.52
N ALA A 23 -19.51 -4.93 -1.75
CA ALA A 23 -18.54 -6.01 -1.81
C ALA A 23 -17.58 -5.98 -0.62
N TYR A 24 -17.07 -7.13 -0.22
CA TYR A 24 -16.01 -7.23 0.79
C TYR A 24 -14.72 -7.69 0.12
N GLY A 25 -13.68 -6.88 0.22
CA GLY A 25 -12.34 -7.16 -0.29
C GLY A 25 -11.32 -7.20 0.83
N TYR A 26 -10.15 -7.80 0.56
CA TYR A 26 -9.02 -7.74 1.48
C TYR A 26 -8.34 -6.37 1.41
N THR A 27 -7.88 -5.87 2.55
CA THR A 27 -7.06 -4.66 2.60
C THR A 27 -5.61 -4.99 2.27
N VAL A 28 -5.03 -4.22 1.34
CA VAL A 28 -3.60 -4.29 1.01
C VAL A 28 -2.88 -3.14 1.70
N ALA A 29 -1.81 -3.45 2.44
CA ALA A 29 -0.89 -2.45 2.96
C ALA A 29 0.33 -2.35 2.04
N VAL A 30 0.73 -1.13 1.70
CA VAL A 30 1.94 -0.87 0.92
C VAL A 30 3.02 -0.36 1.86
N ARG A 31 4.14 -1.08 1.95
CA ARG A 31 5.29 -0.70 2.78
C ARG A 31 6.39 -0.19 1.88
N VAL A 32 6.83 1.04 2.10
CA VAL A 32 7.97 1.67 1.42
C VAL A 32 8.85 2.33 2.48
N VAL A 33 10.11 1.90 2.58
CA VAL A 33 11.03 2.37 3.62
C VAL A 33 12.36 2.81 3.04
N GLU A 34 12.96 3.78 3.71
CA GLU A 34 14.32 4.25 3.44
C GLU A 34 15.24 3.76 4.55
N SER A 35 16.41 3.28 4.17
CA SER A 35 17.44 2.79 5.08
C SER A 35 18.81 2.85 4.39
N LEU A 36 19.87 2.93 5.18
CA LEU A 36 21.25 2.86 4.69
C LEU A 36 21.75 1.42 4.64
N ASP A 37 21.40 0.62 5.64
CA ASP A 37 21.98 -0.70 5.90
C ASP A 37 20.96 -1.75 6.40
N GLY A 38 19.68 -1.38 6.52
CA GLY A 38 18.63 -2.24 7.05
C GLY A 38 18.56 -2.35 8.58
N MET A 39 19.48 -1.73 9.33
CA MET A 39 19.44 -1.74 10.80
C MET A 39 18.39 -0.79 11.36
N THR A 40 18.19 0.35 10.70
CA THR A 40 17.12 1.32 11.02
C THR A 40 16.40 1.74 9.76
N ALA A 41 15.10 2.03 9.85
CA ALA A 41 14.31 2.41 8.69
C ALA A 41 13.29 3.50 9.04
N SER A 42 13.11 4.46 8.13
CA SER A 42 12.04 5.45 8.19
C SER A 42 11.05 5.21 7.04
N PHE A 43 9.83 5.72 7.19
CA PHE A 43 8.87 5.68 6.09
C PHE A 43 9.38 6.55 4.93
N SER A 44 9.21 6.07 3.70
CA SER A 44 9.55 6.88 2.54
C SER A 44 8.49 7.95 2.29
N LYS A 45 8.93 9.18 2.04
CA LYS A 45 8.08 10.30 1.62
C LYS A 45 7.82 10.23 0.12
N ALA A 46 7.29 9.09 -0.34
CA ALA A 46 7.00 8.89 -1.75
C ALA A 46 6.05 9.98 -2.28
N PRO A 47 6.24 10.47 -3.53
CA PRO A 47 5.40 11.51 -4.09
C PRO A 47 3.92 11.13 -4.07
N TRP A 48 3.06 12.09 -3.73
CA TRP A 48 1.62 11.84 -3.65
C TRP A 48 0.98 11.30 -4.94
N PRO A 49 1.37 11.78 -6.14
CA PRO A 49 0.88 11.19 -7.39
C PRO A 49 1.25 9.72 -7.58
N LEU A 50 2.38 9.27 -7.04
CA LEU A 50 2.76 7.86 -7.08
C LEU A 50 1.86 7.02 -6.17
N ILE A 51 1.56 7.52 -4.97
CA ILE A 51 0.69 6.83 -4.01
C ILE A 51 -0.74 6.72 -4.55
N GLU A 52 -1.26 7.79 -5.15
CA GLU A 52 -2.55 7.78 -5.85
C GLU A 52 -2.57 6.74 -6.99
N ARG A 53 -1.54 6.72 -7.84
CA ARG A 53 -1.42 5.73 -8.92
C ARG A 53 -1.39 4.30 -8.41
N ILE A 54 -0.74 4.03 -7.28
CA ILE A 54 -0.71 2.70 -6.67
C ILE A 54 -2.11 2.32 -6.16
N SER A 55 -2.76 3.23 -5.42
CA SER A 55 -4.11 3.00 -4.89
C SER A 55 -5.11 2.66 -5.99
N ASN A 56 -5.12 3.44 -7.08
CA ASN A 56 -6.04 3.27 -8.20
C ASN A 56 -5.79 1.99 -9.01
N ARG A 57 -4.58 1.40 -8.95
CA ARG A 57 -4.26 0.16 -9.67
C ARG A 57 -4.49 -1.11 -8.87
N ILE A 58 -4.57 -1.01 -7.55
CA ILE A 58 -4.82 -2.15 -6.65
C ILE A 58 -6.32 -2.47 -6.58
N ILE A 59 -7.17 -1.45 -6.70
CA ILE A 59 -8.63 -1.57 -6.66
C ILE A 59 -9.18 -1.91 -8.05
#